data_AF-A0A2V8J8T6-F1
#
_entry.id   AF-A0A2V8J8T6-F1
#
_cell.length_a   1.000
_cell.length_b   1.000
_cell.length_c   1.000
_cell.angle_alpha   90.00
_cell.angle_beta   90.00
_cell.angle_gamma   90.00
#
_symmetry.space_group_name_H-M   'P 1'
#
loop_
_entity.id
_entity.type
_entity.pdbx_description
1 polymer ?
#
loop_
_entity_poly.entity_id
_entity_poly.type
_entity_poly.pdbx_seq_one_letter_code
_entity_poly.pdbx_strand_id
1 'polypeptide(L)'
;MSPAHKELVFDFADMRLISLQCSECLTEVTIDASSNKGRRNQGVPVECPSCGTKFDHVSVQAPIASYLDLYTTLVKIKHKVRLKVIVEKEKAETR
;
A
#
# COMPACT_ATOMS: atom_id res chain seq x y z
N MET A 1 -8.31 -33.49 -12.62
CA MET A 1 -8.50 -32.02 -12.64
C MET A 1 -7.27 -31.38 -12.01
N SER A 2 -6.48 -30.66 -12.80
CA SER A 2 -5.24 -29.98 -12.37
C SER A 2 -5.51 -28.86 -11.36
N PRO A 3 -4.59 -28.56 -10.43
CA PRO A 3 -4.74 -27.43 -9.52
C PRO A 3 -4.89 -26.11 -10.30
N ALA A 4 -5.87 -25.29 -9.92
CA ALA A 4 -6.07 -23.98 -10.53
C ALA A 4 -4.99 -23.03 -10.02
N HIS A 5 -3.95 -22.81 -10.83
CA HIS A 5 -2.94 -21.79 -10.56
C HIS A 5 -3.56 -20.41 -10.80
N LYS A 6 -3.66 -19.58 -9.76
CA LYS A 6 -4.03 -18.16 -9.91
C LYS A 6 -2.74 -17.34 -9.80
N GLU A 7 -2.41 -16.60 -10.85
CA GLU A 7 -1.29 -15.66 -10.87
C GLU A 7 -1.84 -14.23 -10.81
N LEU A 8 -1.34 -13.42 -9.89
CA LEU A 8 -1.56 -11.98 -9.87
C LEU A 8 -0.29 -11.31 -10.39
N VAL A 9 -0.47 -10.45 -11.39
CA VAL A 9 0.63 -9.70 -12.01
C VAL A 9 0.27 -8.23 -11.96
N PHE A 10 1.13 -7.43 -11.35
CA PHE A 10 0.99 -5.98 -11.24
C PHE A 10 2.36 -5.33 -11.38
N ASP A 11 2.37 -4.05 -11.74
CA ASP A 11 3.58 -3.23 -11.72
C ASP A 11 3.68 -2.43 -10.42
N PHE A 12 4.83 -1.82 -10.16
CA PHE A 12 4.98 -0.97 -8.97
C PHE A 12 4.13 0.30 -9.04
N ALA A 13 3.68 0.74 -10.23
CA ALA A 13 2.80 1.90 -10.37
C ALA A 13 1.37 1.60 -9.89
N ASP A 14 0.95 0.33 -9.92
CA ASP A 14 -0.31 -0.13 -9.34
C ASP A 14 -0.32 0.03 -7.79
N MET A 15 0.85 0.03 -7.14
CA MET A 15 1.02 0.26 -5.70
C MET A 15 1.13 1.75 -5.35
N ARG A 16 0.33 2.63 -5.96
CA ARG A 16 0.43 4.08 -5.69
C ARG A 16 -0.43 4.58 -4.53
N LEU A 17 -1.41 3.81 -4.08
CA LEU A 17 -2.39 4.27 -3.09
C LEU A 17 -2.05 3.74 -1.69
N ILE A 18 -2.04 4.65 -0.72
CA ILE A 18 -1.90 4.36 0.70
C ILE A 18 -3.12 4.95 1.40
N SER A 19 -3.77 4.19 2.26
CA SER A 19 -4.78 4.73 3.16
C SER A 19 -4.27 4.75 4.60
N LEU A 20 -4.58 5.82 5.30
CA LEU A 20 -4.46 5.91 6.76
C LEU A 20 -5.84 6.19 7.34
N GLN A 21 -6.15 5.59 8.49
CA GLN A 21 -7.38 5.87 9.21
C GLN A 21 -7.05 6.72 10.44
N CYS A 22 -7.78 7.82 10.63
CA CYS A 22 -7.67 8.63 11.84
C CYS A 22 -8.24 7.87 13.04
N SER A 23 -7.49 7.78 14.14
CA SER A 23 -7.94 7.13 15.38
C SER A 23 -9.12 7.85 16.05
N GLU A 24 -9.22 9.17 15.88
CA GLU A 24 -10.18 9.99 16.62
C GLU A 24 -11.56 10.06 15.95
N CYS A 25 -11.59 10.28 14.63
CA CYS A 25 -12.84 10.47 13.88
C CYS A 25 -13.08 9.39 12.82
N LEU A 26 -12.21 8.38 12.73
CA LEU A 26 -12.28 7.25 11.80
C LEU A 26 -12.26 7.62 10.32
N THR A 27 -12.03 8.90 10.00
CA THR A 27 -11.87 9.37 8.62
C THR A 27 -10.68 8.66 7.98
N GLU A 28 -10.92 8.07 6.81
CA GLU A 28 -9.89 7.53 5.95
C GLU A 28 -9.31 8.64 5.08
N VAL A 29 -7.99 8.76 5.07
CA VAL A 29 -7.25 9.67 4.21
C VAL A 29 -6.45 8.83 3.23
N THR A 30 -6.79 8.94 1.95
CA THR A 30 -6.07 8.27 0.86
C THR A 30 -5.01 9.20 0.29
N ILE A 31 -3.77 8.69 0.22
CA ILE A 31 -2.61 9.37 -0.35
C ILE A 31 -2.28 8.70 -1.68
N ASP A 32 -2.16 9.50 -2.73
CA ASP A 32 -1.65 9.04 -4.03
C ASP A 32 -0.15 9.34 -4.13
N ALA A 33 0.68 8.31 -4.00
CA ALA A 33 2.13 8.41 -4.08
C ALA A 33 2.63 8.92 -5.44
N SER A 34 1.84 8.75 -6.52
CA SER A 34 2.17 9.30 -7.84
C SER A 34 2.10 10.82 -7.91
N SER A 35 1.39 11.45 -6.97
CA SER A 35 1.34 12.91 -6.83
C SER A 35 2.60 13.49 -6.19
N ASN A 36 3.43 12.67 -5.53
CA ASN A 36 4.68 13.12 -4.93
C ASN A 36 5.73 13.35 -6.02
N LYS A 37 6.13 14.62 -6.19
CA LYS A 37 7.15 15.05 -7.17
C LYS A 37 8.60 14.81 -6.69
N GLY A 38 8.81 13.87 -5.77
CA GLY A 38 10.13 13.53 -5.23
C GLY A 38 10.71 14.60 -4.29
N ARG A 39 9.86 15.44 -3.71
CA ARG A 39 10.29 16.40 -2.68
C ARG A 39 10.08 15.76 -1.31
N ARG A 40 11.15 15.69 -0.50
CA ARG A 40 11.08 15.17 0.88
C ARG A 40 9.93 15.82 1.63
N ASN A 41 9.10 15.00 2.26
CA ASN A 41 7.93 15.37 3.06
C ASN A 41 6.76 16.04 2.31
N GLN A 42 6.80 16.18 0.98
CA GLN A 42 5.59 16.57 0.24
C GLN A 42 4.62 15.39 0.12
N GLY A 43 3.35 15.63 0.42
CA GLY A 43 2.29 14.61 0.37
C GLY A 43 2.15 13.78 1.66
N VAL A 44 2.95 14.06 2.70
CA VAL A 44 2.76 13.47 4.03
C VAL A 44 1.76 14.33 4.80
N PRO A 45 0.61 13.78 5.23
CA PRO A 45 -0.36 14.53 6.00
C PRO A 45 0.13 14.75 7.43
N VAL A 46 0.03 15.99 7.90
CA VAL A 46 0.43 16.39 9.26
C VAL A 46 -0.74 16.25 10.25
N GLU A 47 -1.97 16.39 9.76
CA GLU A 47 -3.19 16.31 10.56
C GLU A 47 -4.35 15.70 9.75
N CYS A 48 -5.37 15.24 10.47
CA CYS A 48 -6.58 14.72 9.87
C CYS A 48 -7.39 15.86 9.23
N PRO A 49 -7.76 15.75 7.94
CA PRO A 49 -8.51 16.80 7.25
C PRO A 49 -9.95 16.98 7.76
N SER A 50 -10.50 15.99 8.49
CA SER A 50 -11.86 16.05 9.01
C SER A 50 -11.95 16.65 10.41
N CYS A 51 -11.06 16.24 11.34
CA CYS A 51 -11.16 16.65 12.75
C CYS A 51 -9.97 17.49 13.24
N GLY A 52 -8.93 17.70 12.42
CA GLY A 52 -7.74 18.47 12.77
C GLY A 52 -6.78 17.79 13.74
N THR A 53 -7.01 16.52 14.10
CA THR A 53 -6.09 15.78 14.97
C THR A 53 -4.73 15.64 14.29
N LYS A 54 -3.67 16.04 14.98
CA LYS A 54 -2.30 15.92 14.48
C LYS A 54 -1.87 14.45 14.45
N PHE A 55 -1.27 14.05 13.35
CA PHE A 55 -0.68 12.72 13.22
C PHE A 55 0.71 12.68 13.85
N ASP A 56 1.00 11.60 14.57
CA ASP A 56 2.29 11.42 15.22
C ASP A 56 3.43 11.26 14.19
N HIS A 57 4.56 11.89 14.49
CA HIS A 57 5.69 11.94 13.56
C HIS A 57 6.32 10.55 13.37
N VAL A 58 6.42 9.75 14.43
CA VAL A 58 7.17 8.48 14.42
C VAL A 58 6.33 7.34 13.85
N SER A 59 5.06 7.27 14.24
CA SER A 59 4.17 6.16 13.90
C SER A 59 3.36 6.36 12.63
N VAL A 60 3.16 7.61 12.19
CA VAL A 60 2.36 7.91 10.99
C VAL A 60 3.19 8.61 9.92
N GLN A 61 3.79 9.77 10.24
CA GLN A 61 4.44 10.59 9.21
C GLN A 61 5.71 9.93 8.63
N ALA A 62 6.59 9.39 9.48
CA ALA A 62 7.85 8.79 9.03
C ALA A 62 7.65 7.50 8.18
N PRO A 63 6.73 6.58 8.51
CA PRO A 63 6.41 5.44 7.65
C PRO A 63 5.85 5.87 6.29
N ILE A 64 4.94 6.85 6.25
CA ILE A 64 4.38 7.38 5.00
C ILE A 64 5.48 8.01 4.15
N ALA A 65 6.33 8.86 4.75
CA ALA A 65 7.47 9.46 4.04
C ALA A 65 8.39 8.39 3.44
N SER A 66 8.73 7.36 4.22
CA SER A 66 9.58 6.25 3.78
C SER A 66 8.96 5.47 2.62
N TYR A 67 7.64 5.25 2.66
CA TYR A 67 6.93 4.62 1.55
C TYR A 67 6.98 5.48 0.29
N LEU A 68 6.72 6.78 0.40
CA LEU A 68 6.74 7.68 -0.76
C LEU A 68 8.12 7.70 -1.44
N ASP A 69 9.19 7.77 -0.64
CA ASP A 69 10.56 7.70 -1.15
C ASP A 69 10.84 6.35 -1.85
N LEU A 70 10.38 5.23 -1.27
CA LEU A 70 10.52 3.90 -1.87
C LEU A 70 9.73 3.81 -3.19
N TYR A 71 8.47 4.24 -3.21
CA TYR A 71 7.61 4.23 -4.39
C TYR A 71 8.25 4.98 -5.56
N THR A 72 8.77 6.19 -5.33
CA THR A 72 9.42 6.99 -6.40
C THR A 72 10.65 6.31 -7.00
N THR A 73 11.31 5.44 -6.24
CA THR A 73 12.44 4.63 -6.70
C THR A 73 11.95 3.41 -7.46
N LEU A 74 11.01 2.66 -6.89
CA LEU A 74 10.51 1.40 -7.46
C LEU A 74 9.69 1.59 -8.73
N VAL A 75 8.92 2.66 -8.86
CA VAL A 75 8.07 2.92 -10.04
C VAL A 75 8.90 3.14 -11.32
N LYS A 76 10.18 3.51 -11.19
CA LYS A 76 11.11 3.63 -12.32
C LYS A 76 11.55 2.26 -12.85
N ILE A 77 11.44 1.23 -12.02
CA ILE A 77 11.78 -0.15 -12.37
C ILE A 77 10.60 -0.72 -13.15
N LYS A 78 10.76 -0.95 -14.46
CA LYS A 78 9.72 -1.51 -15.35
C LYS A 78 9.48 -3.02 -15.15
N HIS A 79 9.82 -3.55 -13.97
CA HIS A 79 9.59 -4.95 -13.65
C HIS A 79 8.16 -5.17 -13.12
N LYS A 80 7.61 -6.34 -13.44
CA LYS A 80 6.30 -6.77 -12.94
C LYS A 80 6.51 -7.65 -11.71
N VAL A 81 5.75 -7.38 -10.66
CA VAL A 81 5.64 -8.27 -9.50
C VAL A 81 4.67 -9.39 -9.86
N ARG A 82 5.06 -10.63 -9.57
CA ARG A 82 4.26 -11.83 -9.83
C ARG A 82 4.02 -12.56 -8.52
N LEU A 83 2.77 -12.65 -8.10
CA LEU A 83 2.35 -13.46 -6.96
C LEU A 83 1.67 -14.73 -7.48
N LYS A 84 2.25 -15.88 -7.17
CA LYS A 84 1.67 -17.19 -7.50
C LYS A 84 0.92 -17.73 -6.29
N VAL A 85 -0.37 -17.95 -6.44
CA VAL A 85 -1.21 -18.58 -5.41
C VAL A 85 -1.39 -20.05 -5.78
N ILE A 86 -0.91 -20.93 -4.90
CA ILE A 86 -1.07 -22.39 -5.02
C ILE A 86 -2.17 -22.78 -4.05
N VAL A 87 -3.31 -23.25 -4.59
CA VAL A 87 -4.41 -23.79 -3.79
C VAL A 87 -4.27 -25.31 -3.76
N GLU A 88 -3.87 -25.85 -2.62
CA GLU A 88 -3.90 -27.28 -2.37
C GLU A 88 -5.33 -27.71 -2.02
N LYS A 89 -5.77 -28.86 -2.53
CA LYS A 89 -7.06 -29.44 -2.13
C LYS A 89 -6.86 -30.19 -0.83
N GLU A 90 -7.60 -29.83 0.22
CA GLU A 90 -7.78 -30.74 1.35
C GLU A 90 -8.33 -32.07 0.83
N LYS A 91 -7.65 -33.17 1.16
CA LYS A 91 -8.17 -34.51 0.92
C LYS A 91 -9.38 -34.67 1.83
N ALA A 92 -10.57 -34.81 1.26
CA ALA A 92 -11.73 -35.25 2.01
C ALA A 92 -11.42 -36.64 2.59
N GLU A 93 -11.32 -36.72 3.91
CA GLU A 93 -11.11 -37.95 4.66
C GLU A 93 -12.43 -38.74 4.62
N THR A 94 -12.53 -39.68 3.68
CA THR A 94 -13.67 -40.60 3.58
C THR A 94 -13.67 -41.48 4.84
N ARG A 95 -14.72 -41.33 5.64
CA ARG A 95 -15.00 -42.17 6.81
C ARG A 95 -15.88 -43.35 6.43
#